data_AF-A0A2I1HJR9-F1
#
_entry.id   AF-A0A2I1HJR9-F1
#
_cell.length_a   1.000
_cell.length_b   1.000
_cell.length_c   1.000
_cell.angle_alpha   90.00
_cell.angle_beta   90.00
_cell.angle_gamma   90.00
#
_symmetry.space_group_name_H-M   'P 1'
#
loop_
_entity.id
_entity.type
_entity.pdbx_description
1 polymer ?
#
loop_
_entity_poly.entity_id
_entity_poly.type
_entity_poly.pdbx_seq_one_letter_code
_entity_poly.pdbx_strand_id
1 'polypeptide(L)'
;MSTTRKRTILSAAQKYEICEIKERETNLSNVSLAQKYNIGKSTVDNALNTRQNIDGNILKVKAAFFAERFSIEDFHQLEGWLTGFKKRYGLQQFRKQNEASSVPSIESIENDRLALQDFLKSYNPEDIWNANETGLF
;
A
#
# COMPACT_ATOMS: atom_id res chain seq x y z
N MET A 1 5.29 26.53 -24.51
CA MET A 1 6.34 26.69 -23.49
C MET A 1 6.16 25.60 -22.45
N SER A 2 7.07 24.61 -22.39
CA SER A 2 7.01 23.54 -21.39
C SER A 2 7.64 24.04 -20.09
N THR A 3 6.81 24.36 -19.10
CA THR A 3 7.29 24.72 -17.77
C THR A 3 7.59 23.43 -17.01
N THR A 4 8.87 23.02 -17.00
CA THR A 4 9.32 21.94 -16.12
C THR A 4 9.10 22.35 -14.68
N ARG A 5 8.07 21.77 -14.03
CA ARG A 5 7.84 21.94 -12.59
C ARG A 5 9.07 21.44 -11.84
N LYS A 6 9.69 22.30 -11.03
CA LYS A 6 10.75 21.90 -10.09
C LYS A 6 10.20 20.81 -9.17
N ARG A 7 10.99 19.76 -8.94
CA ARG A 7 10.60 18.61 -8.11
C ARG A 7 10.51 19.06 -6.65
N THR A 8 9.30 19.22 -6.12
CA THR A 8 9.07 19.56 -4.71
C THR A 8 9.28 18.33 -3.84
N ILE A 9 10.22 18.40 -2.89
CA ILE A 9 10.46 17.33 -1.91
C ILE A 9 9.60 17.64 -0.68
N LEU A 10 8.65 16.77 -0.36
CA LEU A 10 7.84 16.89 0.86
C LEU A 10 8.60 16.34 2.06
N SER A 11 8.54 17.06 3.17
CA SER A 11 9.04 16.56 4.45
C SER A 11 8.19 15.40 4.98
N ALA A 12 8.72 14.64 5.93
CA ALA A 12 7.96 13.57 6.58
C ALA A 12 6.68 14.10 7.27
N ALA A 13 6.77 15.28 7.90
CA ALA A 13 5.64 15.95 8.54
C ALA A 13 4.56 16.35 7.52
N GLN A 14 4.94 16.91 6.37
CA GLN A 14 3.98 17.29 5.33
C GLN A 14 3.28 16.07 4.72
N LYS A 15 4.00 14.96 4.53
CA LYS A 15 3.38 13.70 4.08
C LYS A 15 2.39 13.17 5.11
N TYR A 16 2.71 13.28 6.40
CA TYR A 16 1.82 12.89 7.49
C TYR A 16 0.54 13.74 7.50
N GLU A 17 0.66 15.06 7.44
CA GLU A 17 -0.49 15.99 7.39
C GLU A 17 -1.42 15.70 6.21
N ILE A 18 -0.87 15.49 5.01
CA ILE A 18 -1.66 15.15 3.81
C ILE A 18 -2.50 13.90 4.07
N CYS A 19 -1.93 12.90 4.72
CA CYS A 19 -2.64 11.68 5.01
C CYS A 19 -3.67 11.83 6.14
N GLU A 20 -3.36 12.63 7.16
CA GLU A 20 -4.27 12.89 8.28
C GLU A 20 -5.50 13.68 7.81
N ILE A 21 -5.32 14.66 6.94
CA ILE A 21 -6.43 15.40 6.31
C ILE A 21 -7.33 14.44 5.52
N LYS A 22 -6.74 13.49 4.78
CA LYS A 22 -7.50 12.52 3.99
C LYS A 22 -8.31 11.55 4.85
N GLU A 23 -7.86 11.24 6.06
CA GLU A 23 -8.58 10.41 7.03
C GLU A 23 -9.73 11.16 7.70
N ARG A 24 -9.54 12.46 8.02
CA ARG A 24 -10.59 13.30 8.62
C ARG A 24 -11.67 13.69 7.59
N GLU A 25 -11.29 13.88 6.34
CA GLU A 25 -12.16 14.33 5.26
C GLU A 25 -12.13 13.35 4.09
N THR A 26 -12.88 12.25 4.21
CA THR A 26 -12.95 11.18 3.20
C THR A 26 -13.44 11.67 1.83
N ASN A 27 -14.25 12.73 1.81
CA ASN A 27 -14.81 13.35 0.60
C ASN A 27 -13.85 14.32 -0.11
N LEU A 28 -12.68 14.62 0.48
CA LEU A 28 -11.76 15.59 -0.08
C LEU A 28 -11.03 15.01 -1.31
N SER A 29 -11.12 15.69 -2.45
CA SER A 29 -10.45 15.24 -3.68
C SER A 29 -8.94 15.39 -3.59
N ASN A 30 -8.20 14.41 -4.13
CA ASN A 30 -6.73 14.46 -4.21
C ASN A 30 -6.25 15.66 -5.06
N VAL A 31 -7.11 16.18 -5.95
CA VAL A 31 -6.84 17.40 -6.73
C VAL A 31 -6.83 18.65 -5.83
N SER A 32 -7.77 18.75 -4.89
CA SER A 32 -7.86 19.86 -3.93
C SER A 32 -6.67 19.86 -2.97
N LEU A 33 -6.23 18.68 -2.51
CA LEU A 33 -4.99 18.53 -1.73
C LEU A 33 -3.75 18.95 -2.53
N ALA A 34 -3.68 18.55 -3.80
CA ALA A 34 -2.57 18.92 -4.67
C ALA A 34 -2.46 20.44 -4.86
N GLN A 35 -3.60 21.12 -5.02
CA GLN A 35 -3.66 22.59 -5.10
C GLN A 35 -3.26 23.24 -3.77
N LYS A 36 -3.78 22.76 -2.64
CA LYS A 36 -3.48 23.29 -1.30
C LYS A 36 -1.99 23.30 -0.98
N TYR A 37 -1.29 22.22 -1.35
CA TYR A 37 0.14 22.06 -1.10
C TYR A 37 1.03 22.46 -2.30
N ASN A 38 0.44 23.00 -3.38
CA ASN A 38 1.13 23.34 -4.63
C ASN A 38 2.03 22.18 -5.16
N ILE A 39 1.49 20.97 -5.16
CA ILE A 39 2.14 19.74 -5.62
C ILE A 39 1.37 19.09 -6.77
N GLY A 40 1.97 18.09 -7.41
CA GLY A 40 1.25 17.26 -8.38
C GLY A 40 0.27 16.31 -7.67
N LYS A 41 -0.86 15.99 -8.32
CA LYS A 41 -1.79 14.94 -7.86
C LYS A 41 -1.07 13.62 -7.60
N SER A 42 -0.13 13.25 -8.47
CA SER A 42 0.71 12.05 -8.30
C SER A 42 1.53 12.07 -7.02
N THR A 43 1.96 13.24 -6.53
CA THR A 43 2.68 13.38 -5.26
C THR A 43 1.76 13.11 -4.07
N VAL A 44 0.50 13.54 -4.13
CA VAL A 44 -0.53 13.22 -3.13
C VAL A 44 -0.81 11.72 -3.13
N ASP A 45 -1.05 11.13 -4.31
CA ASP A 45 -1.29 9.69 -4.47
C ASP A 45 -0.11 8.87 -3.90
N ASN A 46 1.13 9.27 -4.19
CA ASN A 46 2.33 8.64 -3.63
C ASN A 46 2.45 8.82 -2.12
N ALA A 47 2.11 9.99 -1.57
CA ALA A 47 2.15 10.23 -0.12
C ALA A 47 1.14 9.34 0.63
N LEU A 48 -0.09 9.24 0.11
CA LEU A 48 -1.13 8.37 0.67
C LEU A 48 -0.74 6.88 0.59
N ASN A 49 -0.14 6.46 -0.52
CA ASN A 49 0.34 5.08 -0.70
C ASN A 49 1.56 4.74 0.17
N THR A 50 2.43 5.72 0.46
CA THR A 50 3.63 5.50 1.28
C THR A 50 3.33 5.45 2.77
N ARG A 51 2.31 6.16 3.28
CA ARG A 51 1.88 6.02 4.69
C ARG A 51 1.51 4.58 5.05
N GLN A 52 0.96 3.83 4.10
CA GLN A 52 0.50 2.47 4.34
C GLN A 52 1.60 1.42 4.25
N ASN A 53 2.76 1.75 3.67
CA ASN A 53 3.80 0.77 3.37
C ASN A 53 5.04 1.01 4.24
N ILE A 54 5.19 0.18 5.28
CA ILE A 54 6.47 0.02 5.96
C ILE A 54 7.40 -0.70 4.99
N ASP A 55 8.33 0.03 4.38
CA ASP A 55 9.32 -0.53 3.47
C ASP A 55 10.62 -0.90 4.19
N GLY A 56 11.53 -1.56 3.46
CA GLY A 56 12.83 -1.96 4.00
C GLY A 56 13.71 -0.79 4.45
N ASN A 57 13.55 0.39 3.87
CA ASN A 57 14.34 1.57 4.24
C ASN A 57 13.89 2.13 5.60
N ILE A 58 12.59 2.17 5.85
CA ILE A 58 12.05 2.56 7.16
C ILE A 58 12.57 1.62 8.25
N LEU A 59 12.61 0.31 7.98
CA LEU A 59 13.15 -0.68 8.93
C LEU A 59 14.63 -0.44 9.23
N LYS A 60 15.45 -0.16 8.21
CA LYS A 60 16.88 0.16 8.37
C LYS A 60 17.10 1.42 9.19
N VAL A 61 16.39 2.51 8.88
CA VAL A 61 16.48 3.78 9.61
C VAL A 61 16.10 3.59 11.07
N LYS A 62 15.02 2.85 11.36
CA LYS A 62 14.60 2.57 12.74
C LYS A 62 15.60 1.67 13.46
N ALA A 63 16.18 0.67 12.79
CA ALA A 63 17.18 -0.18 13.39
C ALA A 63 18.46 0.58 13.76
N ALA A 64 18.92 1.50 12.91
CA ALA A 64 20.05 2.37 13.22
C ALA A 64 19.75 3.28 14.43
N PHE A 65 18.55 3.88 14.48
CA PHE A 65 18.09 4.67 15.62
C PHE A 65 18.10 3.86 16.94
N PHE A 66 17.67 2.59 16.90
CA PHE A 66 17.69 1.74 18.08
C PHE A 66 19.11 1.29 18.44
N ALA A 67 19.97 0.99 17.46
CA ALA A 67 21.36 0.63 17.71
C ALA A 67 22.11 1.75 18.45
N GLU A 68 21.94 3.00 18.02
CA GLU A 68 22.47 4.17 18.72
C GLU A 68 21.95 4.26 20.16
N ARG A 69 20.64 4.10 20.35
CA ARG A 69 20.00 4.20 21.67
C ARG A 69 20.38 3.05 22.62
N PHE A 70 20.75 1.90 22.09
CA PHE A 70 21.24 0.75 22.84
C PHE A 70 22.76 0.67 22.91
N SER A 71 23.48 1.69 22.41
CA SER A 71 24.95 1.75 22.40
C SER A 71 25.60 0.56 21.68
N ILE A 72 25.01 0.12 20.56
CA ILE A 72 25.58 -0.89 19.67
C ILE A 72 26.38 -0.17 18.58
N GLU A 73 27.70 -0.08 18.76
CA GLU A 73 28.58 0.71 17.89
C GLU A 73 28.83 0.07 16.51
N ASP A 74 28.84 -1.27 16.42
CA ASP A 74 29.14 -2.01 15.19
C ASP A 74 27.89 -2.42 14.39
N PHE A 75 26.77 -1.72 14.58
CA PHE A 75 25.57 -2.01 13.82
C PHE A 75 25.64 -1.46 12.40
N HIS A 76 25.62 -2.37 11.42
CA HIS A 76 25.53 -2.00 10.01
C HIS A 76 24.19 -2.43 9.41
N GLN A 77 23.44 -1.46 8.91
CA GLN A 77 22.16 -1.61 8.20
C GLN A 77 22.31 -2.19 6.77
N LEU A 78 23.12 -3.24 6.64
CA LEU A 78 23.39 -3.96 5.39
C LEU A 78 22.13 -4.68 4.87
N GLU A 79 22.08 -4.96 3.57
CA GLU A 79 20.99 -5.75 2.97
C GLU A 79 20.88 -7.15 3.59
N GLY A 80 22.02 -7.74 3.98
CA GLY A 80 22.06 -9.03 4.67
C GLY A 80 21.32 -9.00 6.01
N TRP A 81 21.50 -7.92 6.79
CA TRP A 81 20.78 -7.75 8.05
C TRP A 81 19.27 -7.63 7.82
N LEU A 82 18.85 -6.79 6.86
CA LEU A 82 17.42 -6.61 6.55
C LEU A 82 16.78 -7.93 6.08
N THR A 83 17.49 -8.70 5.25
CA THR A 83 17.03 -10.00 4.76
C THR A 83 16.89 -11.00 5.90
N GLY A 84 17.88 -11.09 6.79
CA GLY A 84 17.84 -11.96 7.97
C GLY A 84 16.76 -11.55 8.96
N PHE A 85 16.59 -10.25 9.20
CA PHE A 85 15.55 -9.70 10.07
C PHE A 85 14.16 -10.06 9.55
N LYS A 86 13.89 -9.82 8.26
CA LYS A 86 12.62 -10.19 7.63
C LYS A 86 12.34 -11.69 7.76
N LYS A 87 13.33 -12.53 7.44
CA LYS A 87 13.20 -14.00 7.52
C LYS A 87 12.93 -14.48 8.95
N ARG A 88 13.63 -13.95 9.95
CA ARG A 88 13.50 -14.37 11.36
C ARG A 88 12.13 -14.06 11.95
N TYR A 89 11.53 -12.94 11.54
CA TYR A 89 10.24 -12.49 12.05
C TYR A 89 9.07 -12.71 11.08
N GLY A 90 9.27 -13.49 10.01
CA GLY A 90 8.23 -13.79 9.04
C GLY A 90 7.70 -12.56 8.28
N LEU A 91 8.47 -11.48 8.19
CA LEU A 91 8.04 -10.28 7.48
C LEU A 91 8.17 -10.49 5.97
N GLN A 92 7.03 -10.47 5.29
CA GLN A 92 6.95 -10.58 3.84
C GLN A 92 6.50 -9.26 3.23
N GLN A 93 7.12 -8.89 2.11
CA GLN A 93 6.72 -7.71 1.35
C GLN A 93 5.90 -8.17 0.16
N PHE A 94 4.60 -7.94 0.23
CA PHE A 94 3.71 -8.20 -0.89
C PHE A 94 3.61 -6.94 -1.74
N ARG A 95 3.73 -7.10 -3.07
CA ARG A 95 3.16 -6.08 -3.95
C ARG A 95 1.65 -6.25 -3.82
N LYS A 96 0.98 -5.28 -3.21
CA LYS A 96 -0.46 -5.14 -3.42
C LYS A 96 -0.64 -4.88 -4.90
N GLN A 97 -1.02 -5.91 -5.65
CA GLN A 97 -1.71 -5.72 -6.92
C GLN A 97 -3.04 -5.09 -6.52
N ASN A 98 -3.07 -3.77 -6.49
CA ASN A 98 -4.33 -3.08 -6.67
C ASN A 98 -4.83 -3.61 -8.00
N GLU A 99 -6.01 -4.24 -8.00
CA GLU A 99 -6.71 -4.56 -9.23
C GLU A 99 -6.55 -3.38 -10.18
N ALA A 100 -6.26 -3.67 -11.45
CA ALA A 100 -6.15 -2.64 -12.47
C ALA A 100 -7.33 -1.67 -12.28
N SER A 101 -7.07 -0.38 -12.44
CA SER A 101 -8.01 0.73 -12.17
C SER A 101 -9.38 0.64 -12.91
N SER A 102 -9.63 -0.45 -13.62
CA SER A 102 -10.91 -0.94 -14.08
C SER A 102 -11.60 -1.73 -12.95
N VAL A 103 -12.04 -1.03 -11.91
CA VAL A 103 -13.09 -1.58 -11.03
C VAL A 103 -14.29 -1.84 -11.94
N PRO A 104 -14.78 -3.09 -12.06
CA PRO A 104 -15.96 -3.38 -12.88
C PRO A 104 -17.13 -2.55 -12.36
N SER A 105 -18.04 -2.12 -13.26
CA SER A 105 -19.25 -1.44 -12.80
C SER A 105 -20.02 -2.36 -11.86
N ILE A 106 -20.79 -1.79 -10.93
CA ILE A 106 -21.68 -2.55 -10.05
C ILE A 106 -22.57 -3.50 -10.88
N GLU A 107 -23.01 -3.04 -12.05
CA GLU A 107 -23.78 -3.83 -13.00
C GLU A 107 -23.01 -5.04 -13.57
N SER A 108 -21.73 -4.89 -13.89
CA SER A 108 -20.87 -6.00 -14.31
C SER A 108 -20.72 -7.04 -13.20
N ILE A 109 -20.51 -6.59 -11.96
CA ILE A 109 -20.37 -7.48 -10.80
C ILE A 109 -21.66 -8.27 -10.56
N GLU A 110 -22.82 -7.62 -10.67
CA GLU A 110 -24.11 -8.28 -10.52
C GLU A 110 -24.39 -9.28 -11.65
N ASN A 111 -24.03 -8.94 -12.89
CA ASN A 111 -24.14 -9.88 -14.01
C ASN A 111 -23.24 -11.10 -13.83
N ASP A 112 -21.99 -10.91 -13.41
CA ASP A 112 -21.05 -12.00 -13.12
C ASP A 112 -21.57 -12.87 -11.97
N ARG A 113 -22.16 -12.27 -10.94
CA ARG A 113 -22.78 -12.97 -9.81
C ARG A 113 -23.96 -13.83 -10.26
N LEU A 114 -24.84 -13.28 -11.11
CA LEU A 114 -26.00 -14.01 -11.65
C LEU A 114 -25.56 -15.15 -12.56
N ALA A 115 -24.59 -14.92 -13.45
CA ALA A 115 -24.04 -15.95 -14.32
C ALA A 115 -23.40 -17.09 -13.52
N LEU A 116 -22.68 -16.77 -12.43
CA LEU A 116 -22.13 -17.77 -11.52
C LEU A 116 -23.23 -18.58 -10.84
N GLN A 117 -24.27 -17.92 -10.34
CA GLN A 117 -25.42 -18.61 -9.73
C GLN A 117 -26.11 -19.55 -10.71
N ASP A 118 -26.30 -19.13 -11.96
CA ASP A 118 -26.90 -19.95 -13.00
C ASP A 118 -26.04 -21.16 -13.36
N PHE A 119 -24.72 -20.97 -13.45
CA PHE A 119 -23.78 -22.07 -13.68
C PHE A 119 -23.81 -23.10 -12.53
N LEU A 120 -23.85 -22.62 -11.28
CA LEU A 120 -23.83 -23.47 -10.08
C LEU A 120 -25.12 -24.25 -9.85
N LYS A 121 -26.26 -23.86 -10.44
CA LYS A 121 -27.53 -24.61 -10.35
C LYS A 121 -27.43 -26.06 -10.86
N SER A 122 -26.46 -26.32 -11.74
CA SER A 122 -26.24 -27.67 -12.30
C SER A 122 -25.47 -28.61 -11.38
N TYR A 123 -24.93 -28.10 -10.27
CA TYR A 123 -24.15 -28.86 -9.29
C TYR A 123 -24.96 -29.08 -8.02
N ASN A 124 -24.73 -30.20 -7.32
CA ASN A 124 -25.30 -30.38 -6.00
C ASN A 124 -24.55 -29.47 -5.01
N PRO A 125 -25.22 -29.00 -3.95
CA PRO A 125 -24.56 -28.19 -2.91
C PRO A 125 -23.34 -28.87 -2.28
N GLU A 126 -23.34 -30.21 -2.19
CA GLU A 126 -22.24 -31.01 -1.65
C GLU A 126 -20.98 -31.00 -2.56
N ASP A 127 -21.15 -30.63 -3.83
CA ASP A 127 -20.07 -30.55 -4.82
C ASP A 127 -19.51 -29.12 -4.95
N ILE A 128 -20.04 -28.14 -4.20
CA ILE A 128 -19.62 -26.73 -4.25
C ILE A 128 -18.70 -26.43 -3.06
N TRP A 129 -17.41 -26.31 -3.33
CA TRP A 129 -16.38 -26.06 -2.31
C TRP A 129 -15.88 -24.61 -2.37
N ASN A 130 -15.81 -23.93 -1.22
CA ASN A 130 -15.16 -22.63 -1.12
C ASN A 130 -13.66 -22.81 -0.93
N ALA A 131 -12.86 -22.48 -1.94
CA ALA A 131 -11.40 -22.48 -1.87
C ALA A 131 -10.88 -21.05 -1.70
N ASN A 132 -11.20 -20.40 -0.57
CA ASN A 132 -10.73 -19.04 -0.27
C ASN A 132 -9.33 -18.99 0.37
N GLU A 133 -8.81 -20.12 0.88
CA GLU A 133 -7.51 -20.20 1.53
C GLU A 133 -6.75 -21.46 1.09
N THR A 134 -5.99 -21.38 0.00
CA THR A 134 -4.95 -22.38 -0.30
C THR A 134 -3.66 -21.99 0.43
N GLY A 135 -3.62 -22.26 1.73
CA GLY A 135 -2.37 -22.25 2.50
C GLY A 135 -1.57 -23.52 2.21
N LEU A 136 -0.67 -23.47 1.22
CA LEU A 136 0.40 -24.46 1.14
C LEU A 136 1.34 -24.21 2.34
N PHE A 137 1.38 -25.16 3.28
CA PHE A 137 2.30 -25.17 4.41
C PHE A 137 3.77 -25.26 3.96
#